data_AF-A0A0M9VNV3-F1
#
_entry.id   AF-A0A0M9VNV3-F1
#
_cell.length_a   1.000
_cell.length_b   1.000
_cell.length_c   1.000
_cell.angle_alpha   90.00
_cell.angle_beta   90.00
_cell.angle_gamma   90.00
#
_symmetry.space_group_name_H-M   'P 1'
#
loop_
_entity.id
_entity.type
_entity.pdbx_description
1 polymer ?
#
loop_
_entity_poly.entity_id
_entity_poly.type
_entity_poly.pdbx_seq_one_letter_code
_entity_poly.pdbx_strand_id
1 'polypeptide(L)'
;MKRLAFRKLGRSSSHRNHLLRNLVTSLLTHERIVTTVAKAKEASRMADKMITLGKRGTPTALSSAQSYLFNPAITLPRLNEMAKRYADRAGGYTRVHLMGHRKGDNAPRAVLELVDNPTDVKLDMTARTMAREAYILLHKAHKNIGWEALQSLIQAQASIPIEQDTRFHDLTRRNIAKLIRFRGDEARKELSTKAAQYLERMWAENTLEGPRRPDTERWDAMELARPSRGRTLTRPMKGNRVYAGELLPEVAAKVGEETEVAKPIRRRDRSMAPTRIVRTQKPSVVRLAKGVFAKRNVRGVARPSS
;
A
#
# COMPACT_ATOMS: atom_id res chain seq x y z
N MET A 1 7.50 -37.57 -15.69
CA MET A 1 6.28 -36.73 -15.85
C MET A 1 6.61 -35.46 -16.62
N LYS A 2 6.02 -35.25 -17.81
CA LYS A 2 6.18 -33.99 -18.58
C LYS A 2 5.50 -32.85 -17.79
N ARG A 3 6.25 -31.83 -17.34
CA ARG A 3 5.67 -30.67 -16.65
C ARG A 3 4.78 -29.92 -17.64
N LEU A 4 3.51 -29.70 -17.27
CA LEU A 4 2.57 -28.92 -18.08
C LEU A 4 3.03 -27.46 -18.13
N ALA A 5 3.14 -26.91 -19.34
CA ALA A 5 3.61 -25.54 -19.58
C ALA A 5 2.60 -24.44 -19.19
N PHE A 6 1.35 -24.80 -18.88
CA PHE A 6 0.25 -23.88 -18.56
C PHE A 6 -0.77 -24.54 -17.62
N ARG A 7 -1.57 -23.73 -16.92
CA ARG A 7 -2.67 -24.23 -16.09
C ARG A 7 -3.86 -24.67 -16.93
N LYS A 8 -4.43 -25.84 -16.63
CA LYS A 8 -5.64 -26.35 -17.32
C LYS A 8 -6.93 -25.57 -16.97
N LEU A 9 -6.96 -24.86 -15.83
CA LEU A 9 -8.09 -24.05 -15.34
C LEU A 9 -9.43 -24.82 -15.22
N GLY A 10 -9.39 -26.15 -15.12
CA GLY A 10 -10.57 -27.00 -15.07
C GLY A 10 -11.48 -26.89 -16.31
N ARG A 11 -10.91 -26.63 -17.49
CA ARG A 11 -11.66 -26.41 -18.75
C ARG A 11 -11.09 -27.25 -19.89
N SER A 12 -11.95 -27.55 -20.86
CA SER A 12 -11.54 -28.07 -22.17
C SER A 12 -10.62 -27.08 -22.88
N SER A 13 -9.86 -27.54 -23.89
CA SER A 13 -8.90 -26.70 -24.60
C SER A 13 -9.56 -25.48 -25.26
N SER A 14 -10.68 -25.70 -25.96
CA SER A 14 -11.44 -24.64 -26.65
C SER A 14 -11.97 -23.59 -25.67
N HIS A 15 -12.63 -24.02 -24.59
CA HIS A 15 -13.16 -23.10 -23.58
C HIS A 15 -12.05 -22.36 -22.85
N ARG A 16 -10.93 -23.02 -22.53
CA ARG A 16 -9.78 -22.33 -21.91
C ARG A 16 -9.24 -21.23 -22.83
N ASN A 17 -9.07 -21.50 -24.12
CA ASN A 17 -8.57 -20.52 -25.07
C ASN A 17 -9.52 -19.33 -25.21
N HIS A 18 -10.83 -19.58 -25.30
CA HIS A 18 -11.85 -18.54 -25.36
C HIS A 18 -11.89 -17.67 -24.09
N LEU A 19 -11.76 -18.29 -22.92
CA LEU A 19 -11.65 -17.58 -21.64
C LEU A 19 -10.43 -16.66 -21.60
N LEU A 20 -9.26 -17.15 -22.00
CA LEU A 20 -8.03 -16.34 -21.99
C LEU A 20 -8.12 -15.19 -23.00
N ARG A 21 -8.66 -15.45 -24.19
CA ARG A 21 -8.95 -14.43 -25.20
C ARG A 21 -9.84 -13.33 -24.66
N ASN A 22 -10.92 -13.70 -23.96
CA ASN A 22 -11.82 -12.75 -23.32
C ASN A 22 -11.08 -11.91 -22.26
N LEU A 23 -10.35 -12.54 -21.33
CA LEU A 23 -9.61 -11.84 -20.29
C LEU A 23 -8.55 -10.87 -20.84
N VAL A 24 -7.81 -11.27 -21.88
CA VAL A 24 -6.81 -10.40 -22.52
C VAL A 24 -7.49 -9.23 -23.23
N THR A 25 -8.60 -9.48 -23.93
CA THR A 25 -9.39 -8.42 -24.56
C THR A 25 -9.87 -7.41 -23.51
N SER A 26 -10.48 -7.88 -22.41
CA SER A 26 -10.91 -7.00 -21.32
C SER A 26 -9.76 -6.24 -20.67
N LEU A 27 -8.59 -6.86 -20.53
CA LEU A 27 -7.39 -6.21 -20.00
C LEU A 27 -6.91 -5.08 -20.92
N LEU A 28 -6.88 -5.29 -22.23
CA LEU A 28 -6.48 -4.24 -23.18
C LEU A 28 -7.49 -3.10 -23.24
N THR A 29 -8.79 -3.40 -23.10
CA THR A 29 -9.84 -2.38 -23.13
C THR A 29 -9.88 -1.52 -21.87
N HIS A 30 -9.70 -2.11 -20.69
CA HIS A 30 -9.87 -1.43 -19.40
C HIS A 30 -8.56 -1.15 -18.66
N GLU A 31 -7.43 -1.60 -19.19
CA GLU A 31 -6.07 -1.58 -18.59
C GLU A 31 -5.93 -2.30 -17.24
N ARG A 32 -7.04 -2.65 -16.57
CA ARG A 32 -7.09 -3.33 -15.28
C ARG A 32 -8.33 -4.19 -15.14
N ILE A 33 -8.16 -5.43 -14.70
CA ILE A 33 -9.24 -6.37 -14.40
C ILE A 33 -9.01 -7.09 -13.07
N VAL A 34 -10.08 -7.56 -12.44
CA VAL A 34 -9.98 -8.36 -11.21
C VAL A 34 -10.51 -9.76 -11.45
N THR A 35 -9.69 -10.77 -11.19
CA THR A 35 -10.05 -12.18 -11.42
C THR A 35 -9.40 -13.10 -10.39
N THR A 36 -9.48 -14.42 -10.55
CA THR A 36 -8.78 -15.36 -9.66
C THR A 36 -7.29 -15.41 -9.99
N VAL A 37 -6.44 -15.68 -8.99
CA VAL A 37 -4.97 -15.70 -9.16
C VAL A 37 -4.54 -16.62 -10.31
N ALA A 38 -5.17 -17.80 -10.42
CA ALA A 38 -4.87 -18.75 -11.47
C ALA A 38 -5.18 -18.21 -12.88
N LYS A 39 -6.32 -17.53 -13.05
CA LYS A 39 -6.71 -16.91 -14.33
C LYS A 39 -5.82 -15.71 -14.65
N ALA A 40 -5.53 -14.86 -13.66
CA ALA A 40 -4.68 -13.67 -13.83
C ALA A 40 -3.28 -14.03 -14.34
N LYS A 41 -2.66 -15.08 -13.78
CA LYS A 41 -1.32 -15.52 -14.20
C LYS A 41 -1.28 -16.04 -15.65
N GLU A 42 -2.29 -16.79 -16.08
CA GLU A 42 -2.37 -17.27 -17.47
C GLU A 42 -2.71 -16.13 -18.44
N ALA A 43 -3.62 -15.24 -18.06
CA ALA A 43 -3.97 -14.07 -18.86
C ALA A 43 -2.79 -13.09 -19.01
N SER A 44 -2.00 -12.87 -17.96
CA SER A 44 -0.77 -12.07 -17.98
C SER A 44 0.21 -12.58 -19.05
N ARG A 45 0.47 -13.90 -19.10
CA ARG A 45 1.35 -14.50 -20.11
C ARG A 45 0.85 -14.26 -21.53
N MET A 46 -0.45 -14.37 -21.76
CA MET A 46 -1.04 -14.16 -23.09
C MET A 46 -1.06 -12.67 -23.47
N ALA A 47 -1.38 -11.79 -22.53
CA ALA A 47 -1.35 -10.34 -22.73
C ALA A 47 0.07 -9.85 -23.10
N ASP A 48 1.10 -10.33 -22.40
CA ASP A 48 2.48 -9.96 -22.69
C ASP A 48 2.89 -10.34 -24.13
N LYS A 49 2.42 -11.50 -24.61
CA LYS A 49 2.63 -11.92 -26.00
C LYS A 49 1.91 -11.02 -26.99
N MET A 50 0.66 -10.66 -26.71
CA MET A 50 -0.11 -9.77 -27.60
C MET A 50 0.54 -8.40 -27.71
N ILE A 51 0.97 -7.82 -26.59
CA ILE A 51 1.70 -6.54 -26.57
C ILE A 51 3.01 -6.65 -27.35
N THR A 52 3.71 -7.77 -27.23
CA THR A 52 4.93 -8.02 -28.02
C THR A 52 4.64 -8.07 -29.52
N LEU A 53 3.52 -8.66 -29.96
CA LEU A 53 3.10 -8.62 -31.36
C LEU A 53 2.77 -7.19 -31.80
N GLY A 54 2.08 -6.42 -30.96
CA GLY A 54 1.81 -5.00 -31.20
C GLY A 54 3.09 -4.19 -31.41
N LYS A 55 4.08 -4.37 -30.52
CA LYS A 55 5.39 -3.73 -30.62
C LYS A 55 6.16 -4.08 -31.90
N ARG A 56 6.00 -5.29 -32.44
CA ARG A 56 6.65 -5.68 -33.69
C ARG A 56 6.12 -4.91 -34.89
N GLY A 57 4.84 -4.50 -34.88
CA GLY A 57 4.24 -3.66 -35.91
C GLY A 57 4.12 -4.26 -37.33
N THR A 58 4.69 -5.43 -37.60
CA THR A 58 4.60 -6.08 -38.92
C THR A 58 3.16 -6.51 -39.24
N PRO A 59 2.71 -6.48 -40.51
CA PRO A 59 1.35 -6.91 -40.89
C PRO A 59 0.99 -8.31 -40.41
N THR A 60 1.95 -9.25 -40.44
CA THR A 60 1.77 -10.63 -39.97
C THR A 60 1.55 -10.70 -38.45
N ALA A 61 2.28 -9.89 -37.68
CA ALA A 61 2.10 -9.80 -36.23
C ALA A 61 0.74 -9.18 -35.86
N LEU A 62 0.31 -8.15 -36.58
CA LEU A 62 -1.00 -7.52 -36.38
C LEU A 62 -2.15 -8.47 -36.75
N SER A 63 -2.03 -9.21 -37.87
CA SER A 63 -2.98 -10.26 -38.25
C SER A 63 -3.07 -11.37 -37.21
N SER A 64 -1.92 -11.78 -36.65
CA SER A 64 -1.86 -12.75 -35.56
C SER A 64 -2.56 -12.24 -34.29
N ALA A 65 -2.37 -10.97 -33.93
CA ALA A 65 -3.07 -10.36 -32.80
C ALA A 65 -4.59 -10.24 -33.07
N GLN A 66 -4.98 -9.83 -34.28
CA GLN A 66 -6.37 -9.70 -34.71
C GLN A 66 -7.12 -11.03 -34.66
N SER A 67 -6.49 -12.12 -35.12
CA SER A 67 -7.11 -13.46 -35.05
C SER A 67 -7.32 -13.92 -33.60
N TYR A 68 -6.44 -13.51 -32.68
CA TYR A 68 -6.53 -13.86 -31.28
C TYR A 68 -7.45 -12.96 -30.46
N LEU A 69 -7.59 -11.66 -30.72
CA LEU A 69 -8.34 -10.73 -29.85
C LEU A 69 -9.81 -10.62 -30.25
N PHE A 70 -10.72 -10.38 -29.29
CA PHE A 70 -12.09 -9.99 -29.65
C PHE A 70 -12.15 -8.50 -30.01
N ASN A 71 -13.18 -8.10 -30.77
CA ASN A 71 -13.45 -6.71 -31.15
C ASN A 71 -12.22 -5.96 -31.66
N PRO A 72 -11.63 -6.38 -32.81
CA PRO A 72 -10.38 -5.81 -33.32
C PRO A 72 -10.46 -4.30 -33.58
N ALA A 73 -11.65 -3.79 -33.90
CA ALA A 73 -11.90 -2.35 -34.04
C ALA A 73 -11.51 -1.53 -32.80
N ILE A 74 -11.63 -2.10 -31.59
CA ILE A 74 -11.27 -1.46 -30.33
C ILE A 74 -9.88 -1.92 -29.87
N THR A 75 -9.58 -3.21 -29.99
CA THR A 75 -8.36 -3.77 -29.40
C THR A 75 -7.09 -3.46 -30.19
N LEU A 76 -7.16 -3.31 -31.51
CA LEU A 76 -5.97 -2.98 -32.32
C LEU A 76 -5.48 -1.54 -32.06
N PRO A 77 -6.34 -0.50 -32.02
CA PRO A 77 -5.91 0.84 -31.60
C PRO A 77 -5.27 0.85 -30.21
N ARG A 78 -5.88 0.17 -29.23
CA ARG A 78 -5.32 0.02 -27.88
C ARG A 78 -3.97 -0.67 -27.91
N LEU A 79 -3.79 -1.69 -28.74
CA LEU A 79 -2.53 -2.39 -28.86
C LEU A 79 -1.42 -1.49 -29.41
N ASN A 80 -1.75 -0.58 -30.34
CA ASN A 80 -0.81 0.43 -30.85
C ASN A 80 -0.46 1.47 -29.78
N GLU A 81 -1.41 1.91 -28.96
CA GLU A 81 -1.15 2.76 -27.79
C GLU A 81 -0.18 2.08 -26.80
N MET A 82 -0.42 0.80 -26.50
CA MET A 82 0.46 0.01 -25.62
C MET A 82 1.84 -0.21 -26.24
N ALA A 83 1.92 -0.40 -27.56
CA ALA A 83 3.19 -0.54 -28.26
C ALA A 83 4.07 0.71 -28.10
N LYS A 84 3.47 1.91 -28.21
CA LYS A 84 4.15 3.19 -27.94
C LYS A 84 4.56 3.30 -26.47
N ARG A 85 3.65 3.05 -25.54
CA ARG A 85 3.90 3.11 -24.09
C ARG A 85 5.07 2.21 -23.66
N TYR A 86 5.18 1.04 -24.28
CA TYR A 86 6.17 0.03 -23.90
C TYR A 86 7.32 -0.11 -24.88
N ALA A 87 7.59 0.87 -25.75
CA ALA A 87 8.64 0.80 -26.78
C ALA A 87 9.99 0.33 -26.19
N ASP A 88 10.42 0.97 -25.10
CA ASP A 88 11.73 0.72 -24.47
C ASP A 88 11.73 -0.45 -23.46
N ARG A 89 10.56 -1.02 -23.16
CA ARG A 89 10.40 -2.07 -22.16
C ARG A 89 10.54 -3.47 -22.78
N ALA A 90 11.52 -4.25 -22.35
CA ALA A 90 11.75 -5.62 -22.80
C ALA A 90 10.92 -6.65 -22.00
N GLY A 91 9.60 -6.69 -22.24
CA GLY A 91 8.68 -7.62 -21.57
C GLY A 91 8.21 -7.16 -20.19
N GLY A 92 7.35 -7.97 -19.54
CA GLY A 92 6.80 -7.64 -18.22
C GLY A 92 5.88 -6.43 -18.27
N TYR A 93 4.95 -6.43 -19.23
CA TYR A 93 4.00 -5.34 -19.45
C TYR A 93 2.81 -5.42 -18.50
N THR A 94 2.59 -6.58 -17.91
CA THR A 94 1.51 -6.84 -16.96
C THR A 94 2.02 -7.01 -15.53
N ARG A 95 1.17 -6.66 -14.57
CA ARG A 95 1.42 -6.87 -13.14
C ARG A 95 0.23 -7.55 -12.48
N VAL A 96 0.51 -8.53 -11.63
CA VAL A 96 -0.50 -9.26 -10.85
C VAL A 96 -0.35 -8.91 -9.37
N HIS A 97 -1.34 -8.22 -8.81
CA HIS A 97 -1.43 -7.92 -7.38
C HIS A 97 -2.38 -8.89 -6.70
N LEU A 98 -1.94 -9.53 -5.62
CA LEU A 98 -2.81 -10.41 -4.84
C LEU A 98 -3.83 -9.57 -4.07
N MET A 99 -5.11 -9.96 -4.16
CA MET A 99 -6.25 -9.21 -3.60
C MET A 99 -7.08 -10.12 -2.69
N GLY A 100 -6.43 -10.70 -1.67
CA GLY A 100 -7.09 -11.56 -0.68
C GLY A 100 -7.93 -12.69 -1.29
N HIS A 101 -8.98 -13.10 -0.59
CA HIS A 101 -9.88 -14.16 -0.99
C HIS A 101 -11.30 -13.64 -1.17
N ARG A 102 -12.02 -14.20 -2.14
CA ARG A 102 -13.43 -13.88 -2.38
C ARG A 102 -14.30 -14.43 -1.24
N LYS A 103 -15.23 -13.61 -0.75
CA LYS A 103 -16.25 -14.04 0.22
C LYS A 103 -17.18 -15.06 -0.43
N GLY A 104 -17.49 -16.15 0.27
CA GLY A 104 -18.30 -17.25 -0.23
C GLY A 104 -17.46 -18.47 -0.58
N ASP A 105 -16.83 -18.47 -1.75
CA ASP A 105 -16.06 -19.62 -2.26
C ASP A 105 -14.57 -19.63 -1.83
N ASN A 106 -14.14 -18.62 -1.07
CA ASN A 106 -12.76 -18.45 -0.61
C ASN A 106 -11.72 -18.49 -1.74
N ALA A 107 -12.12 -18.18 -2.98
CA ALA A 107 -11.21 -18.24 -4.12
C ALA A 107 -10.18 -17.10 -4.05
N PRO A 108 -8.87 -17.38 -4.21
CA PRO A 108 -7.84 -16.34 -4.17
C PRO A 108 -8.00 -15.42 -5.37
N ARG A 109 -8.13 -14.11 -5.11
CA ARG A 109 -8.28 -13.07 -6.14
C ARG A 109 -6.99 -12.34 -6.40
N ALA A 110 -6.88 -11.77 -7.60
CA ALA A 110 -5.83 -10.86 -7.97
C ALA A 110 -6.36 -9.78 -8.91
N VAL A 111 -5.74 -8.60 -8.82
CA VAL A 111 -5.83 -7.55 -9.82
C VAL A 111 -4.75 -7.80 -10.86
N LEU A 112 -5.15 -7.92 -12.12
CA LEU A 112 -4.25 -7.94 -13.26
C LEU A 112 -4.33 -6.56 -13.93
N GLU A 113 -3.20 -5.88 -14.06
CA GLU A 113 -3.13 -4.55 -14.67
C GLU A 113 -1.99 -4.47 -15.69
N LEU A 114 -2.10 -3.52 -16.60
CA LEU A 114 -1.04 -3.04 -17.45
C LEU A 114 -0.13 -2.09 -16.65
N VAL A 115 1.18 -2.23 -16.78
CA VAL A 115 2.16 -1.39 -16.07
C VAL A 115 2.09 0.04 -16.62
N ASP A 116 2.38 1.07 -15.81
CA ASP A 116 2.39 2.47 -16.28
C ASP A 116 1.03 2.95 -16.80
N ASN A 117 -0.06 2.35 -16.30
CA ASN A 117 -1.43 2.81 -16.58
C ASN A 117 -1.78 4.06 -15.75
N PRO A 118 -2.73 4.91 -16.19
CA PRO A 118 -3.12 6.12 -15.46
C PRO A 118 -3.58 5.88 -14.00
N THR A 119 -4.07 4.67 -13.72
CA THR A 119 -4.56 4.21 -12.42
C THR A 119 -3.70 3.09 -11.81
N ASP A 120 -2.37 3.12 -12.03
CA ASP A 120 -1.45 2.06 -11.60
C ASP A 120 -1.49 1.90 -10.08
N VAL A 121 -1.92 0.71 -9.63
CA VAL A 121 -2.08 0.40 -8.20
C VAL A 121 -0.73 0.43 -7.49
N LYS A 122 0.35 0.02 -8.16
CA LYS A 122 1.69 0.04 -7.57
C LYS A 122 2.16 1.45 -7.32
N LEU A 123 1.90 2.37 -8.26
CA LEU A 123 2.24 3.79 -8.14
C LEU A 123 1.48 4.43 -6.98
N ASP A 124 0.18 4.18 -6.90
CA ASP A 124 -0.67 4.70 -5.83
C ASP A 124 -0.21 4.20 -4.44
N MET A 125 0.05 2.89 -4.32
CA MET A 125 0.56 2.30 -3.08
C MET A 125 1.92 2.86 -2.68
N THR A 126 2.83 3.10 -3.62
CA THR A 126 4.13 3.71 -3.32
C THR A 126 3.99 5.15 -2.89
N ALA A 127 3.11 5.94 -3.53
CA ALA A 127 2.85 7.32 -3.14
C ALA A 127 2.32 7.39 -1.70
N ARG A 128 1.36 6.53 -1.35
CA ARG A 128 0.84 6.41 0.03
C ARG A 128 1.94 6.02 1.03
N THR A 129 2.82 5.10 0.65
CA THR A 129 3.92 4.65 1.51
C THR A 129 4.93 5.76 1.74
N MET A 130 5.32 6.47 0.67
CA MET A 130 6.19 7.64 0.74
C MET A 130 5.61 8.73 1.62
N ALA A 131 4.34 9.08 1.40
CA ALA A 131 3.64 10.06 2.22
C ALA A 131 3.65 9.63 3.70
N ARG A 132 3.40 8.35 3.99
CA ARG A 132 3.36 7.85 5.37
C ARG A 132 4.73 7.91 6.04
N GLU A 133 5.79 7.52 5.33
CA GLU A 133 7.17 7.60 5.82
C GLU A 133 7.59 9.06 6.02
N ALA A 134 7.32 9.94 5.05
CA ALA A 134 7.53 11.37 5.19
C ALA A 134 6.82 11.90 6.43
N TYR A 135 5.53 11.59 6.59
CA TYR A 135 4.74 12.01 7.76
C TYR A 135 5.37 11.57 9.09
N ILE A 136 5.89 10.34 9.17
CA ILE A 136 6.59 9.84 10.36
C ILE A 136 7.89 10.62 10.60
N LEU A 137 8.65 10.92 9.55
CA LEU A 137 9.87 11.72 9.64
C LEU A 137 9.58 13.14 10.13
N LEU A 138 8.50 13.76 9.65
CA LEU A 138 8.05 15.07 10.14
C LEU A 138 7.75 15.00 11.64
N HIS A 139 7.04 13.97 12.12
CA HIS A 139 6.76 13.79 13.55
C HIS A 139 8.02 13.51 14.37
N LYS A 140 9.05 12.89 13.77
CA LYS A 140 10.35 12.69 14.43
C LYS A 140 11.11 14.02 14.57
N ALA A 141 11.06 14.87 13.55
CA ALA A 141 11.70 16.18 13.51
C ALA A 141 10.98 17.22 14.40
N HIS A 142 9.65 17.21 14.42
CA HIS A 142 8.79 18.15 15.14
C HIS A 142 8.89 18.08 16.68
N LYS A 143 9.71 17.18 17.26
CA LYS A 143 10.09 17.39 18.67
C LYS A 143 10.84 18.71 18.88
N ASN A 144 11.45 19.32 17.82
CA ASN A 144 12.23 20.57 17.91
C ASN A 144 12.11 21.54 16.71
N ILE A 145 11.23 21.32 15.72
CA ILE A 145 11.21 22.12 14.47
C ILE A 145 9.81 22.67 14.18
N GLY A 146 9.68 23.97 13.89
CA GLY A 146 8.42 24.63 13.50
C GLY A 146 7.99 24.35 12.05
N TRP A 147 6.75 24.69 11.70
CA TRP A 147 6.17 24.48 10.36
C TRP A 147 6.99 25.13 9.22
N GLU A 148 7.52 26.34 9.44
CA GLU A 148 8.34 27.07 8.45
C GLU A 148 9.70 26.41 8.19
N ALA A 149 10.33 25.87 9.24
CA ALA A 149 11.57 25.13 9.14
C ALA A 149 11.38 23.77 8.43
N LEU A 150 10.19 23.19 8.52
CA LEU A 150 9.79 22.01 7.77
C LEU A 150 9.60 22.31 6.27
N GLN A 151 8.95 23.43 5.96
CA GLN A 151 8.73 23.89 4.58
C GLN A 151 10.04 24.26 3.88
N SER A 152 10.97 24.90 4.60
CA SER A 152 12.33 25.17 4.10
C SER A 152 13.18 23.91 3.96
N LEU A 153 13.02 22.89 4.81
CA LEU A 153 13.71 21.60 4.68
C LEU A 153 13.17 20.78 3.49
N ILE A 154 11.87 20.90 3.19
CA ILE A 154 11.25 20.37 1.96
C ILE A 154 11.78 21.11 0.72
N GLN A 155 11.95 22.44 0.78
CA GLN A 155 12.47 23.24 -0.34
C GLN A 155 14.00 23.13 -0.52
N ALA A 156 14.78 22.96 0.55
CA ALA A 156 16.24 22.84 0.53
C ALA A 156 16.73 21.46 0.03
N GLN A 157 15.83 20.50 -0.14
CA GLN A 157 16.14 19.10 -0.51
C GLN A 157 15.88 18.76 -1.97
N ALA A 158 16.14 19.68 -2.90
CA ALA A 158 15.94 19.43 -4.32
C ALA A 158 17.19 18.97 -5.09
N SER A 159 18.28 18.56 -4.42
CA SER A 159 19.48 18.05 -5.11
C SER A 159 19.52 16.51 -5.25
N ILE A 160 18.85 15.77 -4.36
CA ILE A 160 18.88 14.30 -4.35
C ILE A 160 17.63 13.74 -5.06
N PRO A 161 17.79 12.88 -6.08
CA PRO A 161 16.66 12.17 -6.69
C PRO A 161 15.90 11.33 -5.64
N ILE A 162 14.56 11.32 -5.72
CA ILE A 162 13.66 10.69 -4.73
C ILE A 162 14.00 9.19 -4.53
N GLU A 163 14.41 8.50 -5.59
CA GLU A 163 14.84 7.11 -5.57
C GLU A 163 16.12 6.84 -4.74
N GLN A 164 16.95 7.86 -4.53
CA GLN A 164 18.22 7.78 -3.80
C GLN A 164 18.10 8.33 -2.37
N ASP A 165 16.98 8.95 -2.00
CA ASP A 165 16.81 9.53 -0.67
C ASP A 165 16.79 8.46 0.42
N THR A 166 17.90 8.36 1.17
CA THR A 166 18.12 7.37 2.23
C THR A 166 17.15 7.49 3.40
N ARG A 167 16.39 8.60 3.50
CA ARG A 167 15.35 8.78 4.52
C ARG A 167 14.20 7.79 4.36
N PHE A 168 13.91 7.37 3.13
CA PHE A 168 12.89 6.35 2.87
C PHE A 168 13.43 4.93 3.10
N HIS A 169 12.55 4.01 3.45
CA HIS A 169 12.88 2.61 3.61
C HIS A 169 13.38 1.98 2.29
N ASP A 170 14.33 1.05 2.36
CA ASP A 170 14.95 0.40 1.20
C ASP A 170 13.94 -0.17 0.19
N LEU A 171 12.88 -0.84 0.68
CA LEU A 171 11.82 -1.37 -0.18
C LEU A 171 11.05 -0.26 -0.90
N THR A 172 10.83 0.87 -0.23
CA THR A 172 10.14 2.05 -0.78
C THR A 172 11.02 2.63 -1.89
N ARG A 173 12.32 2.86 -1.63
CA ARG A 173 13.30 3.29 -2.64
C ARG A 173 13.36 2.37 -3.86
N ARG A 174 13.44 1.05 -3.65
CA ARG A 174 13.44 0.07 -4.76
C ARG A 174 12.15 0.11 -5.58
N ASN A 175 11.00 0.34 -4.94
CA ASN A 175 9.73 0.46 -5.67
C ASN A 175 9.66 1.77 -6.47
N ILE A 176 10.13 2.88 -5.88
CA ILE A 176 10.24 4.18 -6.56
C ILE A 176 11.11 4.04 -7.82
N ALA A 177 12.32 3.48 -7.67
CA ALA A 177 13.23 3.24 -8.78
C ALA A 177 12.61 2.38 -9.89
N LYS A 178 11.81 1.36 -9.54
CA LYS A 178 11.12 0.51 -10.52
C LYS A 178 10.04 1.24 -11.32
N LEU A 179 9.34 2.19 -10.70
CA LEU A 179 8.29 2.98 -11.36
C LEU A 179 8.88 4.05 -12.28
N ILE A 180 9.99 4.67 -11.85
CA ILE A 180 10.66 5.74 -12.61
C ILE A 180 11.42 5.19 -13.82
N ARG A 181 11.99 3.98 -13.72
CA ARG A 181 12.94 3.41 -14.70
C ARG A 181 12.58 3.61 -16.18
N PHE A 182 11.30 3.53 -16.55
CA PHE A 182 10.84 3.64 -17.94
C PHE A 182 10.03 4.91 -18.25
N ARG A 183 9.59 5.66 -17.23
CA ARG A 183 8.77 6.88 -17.38
C ARG A 183 9.56 8.17 -17.12
N GLY A 184 10.78 8.07 -16.58
CA GLY A 184 11.66 9.21 -16.33
C GLY A 184 11.07 10.25 -15.38
N ASP A 185 11.26 11.52 -15.72
CA ASP A 185 10.89 12.66 -14.87
C ASP A 185 9.38 12.85 -14.71
N GLU A 186 8.58 12.43 -15.69
CA GLU A 186 7.13 12.51 -15.62
C GLU A 186 6.61 11.66 -14.45
N ALA A 187 7.10 10.42 -14.31
CA ALA A 187 6.73 9.57 -13.18
C ALA A 187 7.25 10.11 -11.84
N ARG A 188 8.42 10.76 -11.82
CA ARG A 188 8.92 11.42 -10.60
C ARG A 188 7.95 12.49 -10.14
N LYS A 189 7.50 13.35 -11.05
CA LYS A 189 6.53 14.43 -10.78
C LYS A 189 5.16 13.86 -10.37
N GLU A 190 4.65 12.87 -11.08
CA GLU A 190 3.36 12.25 -10.73
C GLU A 190 3.40 11.59 -9.35
N LEU A 191 4.50 10.89 -9.05
CA LEU A 191 4.68 10.23 -7.77
C LEU A 191 4.81 11.25 -6.62
N SER A 192 5.57 12.33 -6.82
CA SER A 192 5.75 13.38 -5.80
C SER A 192 4.46 14.15 -5.54
N THR A 193 3.72 14.52 -6.59
CA THR A 193 2.42 15.19 -6.48
C THR A 193 1.39 14.33 -5.76
N LYS A 194 1.24 13.04 -6.14
CA LYS A 194 0.35 12.10 -5.41
C LYS A 194 0.80 11.90 -3.96
N ALA A 195 2.10 11.78 -3.70
CA ALA A 195 2.60 11.64 -2.33
C ALA A 195 2.31 12.90 -1.48
N ALA A 196 2.46 14.09 -2.05
CA ALA A 196 2.10 15.34 -1.39
C ALA A 196 0.61 15.41 -1.06
N GLN A 197 -0.27 15.08 -2.02
CA GLN A 197 -1.71 15.01 -1.79
C GLN A 197 -2.08 14.02 -0.68
N TYR A 198 -1.44 12.84 -0.66
CA TYR A 198 -1.66 11.87 0.42
C TYR A 198 -1.15 12.37 1.76
N LEU A 199 -0.02 13.08 1.80
CA LEU A 199 0.54 13.67 3.01
C LEU A 199 -0.38 14.76 3.58
N GLU A 200 -0.84 15.68 2.73
CA GLU A 200 -1.81 16.73 3.08
C GLU A 200 -3.10 16.13 3.61
N ARG A 201 -3.62 15.10 2.94
CA ARG A 201 -4.80 14.37 3.40
C ARG A 201 -4.59 13.76 4.78
N MET A 202 -3.48 13.05 5.01
CA MET A 202 -3.18 12.46 6.32
C MET A 202 -3.02 13.52 7.41
N TRP A 203 -2.44 14.67 7.06
CA TRP A 203 -2.36 15.79 7.99
C TRP A 203 -3.75 16.30 8.34
N ALA A 204 -4.55 16.65 7.34
CA ALA A 204 -5.91 17.15 7.53
C ALA A 204 -6.77 16.19 8.35
N GLU A 205 -6.73 14.89 8.02
CA GLU A 205 -7.41 13.83 8.78
C GLU A 205 -6.93 13.78 10.24
N ASN A 206 -5.62 13.90 10.51
CA ASN A 206 -5.11 13.90 11.87
C ASN A 206 -5.43 15.19 12.64
N THR A 207 -5.43 16.35 11.99
CA THR A 207 -5.82 17.62 12.63
C THR A 207 -7.31 17.65 12.98
N LEU A 208 -8.16 17.10 12.11
CA LEU A 208 -9.60 17.06 12.32
C LEU A 208 -10.02 16.01 13.37
N GLU A 209 -9.56 14.77 13.20
CA GLU A 209 -10.00 13.65 14.05
C GLU A 209 -9.17 13.52 15.32
N GLY A 210 -7.86 13.74 15.22
CA GLY A 210 -6.90 13.52 16.31
C GLY A 210 -6.79 12.06 16.76
N PRO A 211 -6.05 11.81 17.85
CA PRO A 211 -5.95 10.49 18.44
C PRO A 211 -7.29 10.05 19.04
N ARG A 212 -7.54 8.73 19.02
CA ARG A 212 -8.76 8.15 19.62
C ARG A 212 -8.88 8.53 21.10
N ARG A 213 -9.96 9.22 21.44
CA ARG A 213 -10.26 9.73 22.79
C ARG A 213 -11.75 9.58 23.13
N PRO A 214 -12.13 9.59 24.41
CA PRO A 214 -13.54 9.65 24.80
C PRO A 214 -14.19 10.90 24.20
N ASP A 215 -15.37 10.72 23.62
CA ASP A 215 -16.18 11.81 23.09
C ASP A 215 -16.98 12.43 24.23
N THR A 216 -16.42 13.46 24.87
CA THR A 216 -17.01 14.10 26.05
C THR A 216 -18.32 14.80 25.71
N GLU A 217 -18.40 15.52 24.59
CA GLU A 217 -19.62 16.20 24.14
C GLU A 217 -20.77 15.21 23.96
N ARG A 218 -20.51 14.10 23.26
CA ARG A 218 -21.51 13.05 23.06
C ARG A 218 -21.86 12.34 24.36
N TRP A 219 -20.88 12.14 25.25
CA TRP A 219 -21.11 11.54 26.56
C TRP A 219 -22.01 12.42 27.42
N ASP A 220 -21.73 13.72 27.49
CA ASP A 220 -22.50 14.67 28.30
C ASP A 220 -23.93 14.82 27.75
N ALA A 221 -24.11 14.81 26.43
CA ALA A 221 -25.43 14.77 25.81
C ALA A 221 -26.21 13.48 26.15
N MET A 222 -25.54 12.32 26.17
CA MET A 222 -26.16 11.06 26.59
C MET A 222 -26.52 11.07 28.08
N GLU A 223 -25.65 11.65 28.92
CA GLU A 223 -25.89 11.78 30.36
C GLU A 223 -27.02 12.76 30.68
N LEU A 224 -27.23 13.78 29.84
CA LEU A 224 -28.34 14.72 29.94
C LEU A 224 -29.68 14.09 29.49
N ALA A 225 -29.65 13.27 28.44
CA ALA A 225 -30.83 12.62 27.87
C ALA A 225 -31.20 11.28 28.54
N ARG A 226 -30.52 10.88 29.62
CA ARG A 226 -30.71 9.56 30.24
C ARG A 226 -31.98 9.51 31.10
N PRO A 227 -32.72 8.39 31.09
CA PRO A 227 -33.77 8.14 32.09
C PRO A 227 -33.15 7.99 33.48
N SER A 228 -33.93 8.30 34.53
CA SER A 228 -33.49 8.40 35.93
C SER A 228 -32.90 7.12 36.54
N ARG A 229 -33.06 5.96 35.88
CA ARG A 229 -32.50 4.67 36.30
C ARG A 229 -31.69 4.03 35.16
N GLY A 230 -30.37 4.10 35.27
CA GLY A 230 -29.44 3.38 34.38
C GLY A 230 -28.10 4.10 34.25
N ARG A 231 -26.99 3.38 34.44
CA ARG A 231 -25.64 3.91 34.15
C ARG A 231 -25.28 3.55 32.71
N THR A 232 -24.83 4.54 31.95
CA THR A 232 -24.17 4.32 30.66
C THR A 232 -22.89 3.52 30.90
N LEU A 233 -22.88 2.24 30.46
CA LEU A 233 -21.74 1.33 30.72
C LEU A 233 -20.53 1.62 29.83
N THR A 234 -20.74 2.28 28.67
CA THR A 234 -19.70 2.45 27.65
C THR A 234 -19.60 3.90 27.20
N ARG A 235 -18.42 4.50 27.35
CA ARG A 235 -18.13 5.84 26.84
C ARG A 235 -18.02 5.83 25.32
N PRO A 236 -18.72 6.73 24.60
CA PRO A 236 -18.49 6.92 23.17
C PRO A 236 -17.06 7.42 22.95
N MET A 237 -16.49 7.05 21.81
CA MET A 237 -15.12 7.39 21.43
C MET A 237 -15.16 8.13 20.09
N LYS A 238 -14.31 9.16 19.95
CA LYS A 238 -14.07 9.88 18.70
C LYS A 238 -12.58 9.79 18.34
N GLY A 239 -12.25 10.07 17.08
CA GLY A 239 -10.89 10.09 16.58
C GLY A 239 -10.41 8.78 15.96
N ASN A 240 -9.19 8.83 15.40
CA ASN A 240 -8.65 7.80 14.52
C ASN A 240 -8.45 6.46 15.23
N ARG A 241 -9.12 5.40 14.74
CA ARG A 241 -8.92 4.03 15.24
C ARG A 241 -7.74 3.37 14.53
N VAL A 242 -6.68 3.09 15.29
CA VAL A 242 -5.49 2.39 14.76
C VAL A 242 -5.78 0.90 14.54
N TYR A 243 -5.50 0.38 13.33
CA TYR A 243 -5.67 -1.04 13.03
C TYR A 243 -4.58 -1.92 13.66
N ALA A 244 -4.76 -3.24 13.64
CA ALA A 244 -3.77 -4.19 14.17
C ALA A 244 -2.43 -4.06 13.41
N GLY A 245 -1.32 -4.01 14.14
CA GLY A 245 0.04 -3.80 13.58
C GLY A 245 0.37 -2.36 13.18
N GLU A 246 -0.63 -1.50 13.00
CA GLU A 246 -0.40 -0.09 12.68
C GLU A 246 0.00 0.71 13.95
N LEU A 247 0.89 1.68 13.78
CA LEU A 247 1.32 2.58 14.84
C LEU A 247 0.82 4.00 14.56
N LEU A 248 0.47 4.74 15.62
CA LEU A 248 0.30 6.19 15.50
C LEU A 248 1.61 6.81 14.99
N PRO A 249 1.56 7.87 14.17
CA PRO A 249 2.74 8.55 13.65
C PRO A 249 3.78 8.89 14.74
N GLU A 250 3.32 9.44 15.87
CA GLU A 250 4.16 9.79 17.02
C GLU A 250 4.88 8.59 17.63
N VAL A 251 4.20 7.44 17.72
CA VAL A 251 4.78 6.21 18.26
C VAL A 251 5.70 5.55 17.24
N ALA A 252 5.35 5.61 15.96
CA ALA A 252 6.16 5.12 14.86
C ALA A 252 7.50 5.86 14.76
N ALA A 253 7.49 7.18 14.98
CA ALA A 253 8.70 8.02 14.99
C ALA A 253 9.71 7.60 16.08
N LYS A 254 9.22 7.10 17.22
CA LYS A 254 10.03 6.63 18.36
C LYS A 254 10.54 5.21 18.21
N VAL A 255 10.10 4.46 17.18
CA VAL A 255 10.53 3.06 17.00
C VAL A 255 12.04 2.98 16.81
N GLY A 256 12.68 2.13 17.62
CA GLY A 256 14.13 1.97 17.63
C GLY A 256 14.85 2.90 18.60
N GLU A 257 14.20 3.96 19.10
CA GLU A 257 14.74 4.80 20.17
C GLU A 257 14.74 4.03 21.49
N GLU A 258 15.82 4.19 22.23
CA GLU A 258 15.94 3.77 23.62
C GLU A 258 15.63 4.98 24.49
N THR A 259 14.67 4.81 25.39
CA THR A 259 14.28 5.86 26.33
C THR A 259 14.52 5.35 27.73
N GLU A 260 15.25 6.12 28.52
CA GLU A 260 15.32 5.89 29.95
C GLU A 260 13.96 6.26 30.57
N VAL A 261 13.32 5.29 31.18
CA VAL A 261 12.03 5.51 31.83
C VAL A 261 12.27 5.48 33.34
N ALA A 262 12.14 6.64 33.98
CA ALA A 262 12.08 6.76 35.42
C ALA A 262 10.85 6.01 35.96
N LYS A 263 11.04 5.21 37.02
CA LYS A 263 9.93 4.48 37.64
C LYS A 263 9.17 5.37 38.63
N PRO A 264 7.86 5.10 38.85
CA PRO A 264 7.17 5.62 40.02
C PRO A 264 7.82 5.05 41.29
N ILE A 265 7.89 5.88 42.34
CA ILE A 265 8.34 5.48 43.68
C ILE A 265 7.62 4.21 44.11
N ARG A 266 8.36 3.20 44.58
CA ARG A 266 7.74 2.01 45.14
C ARG A 266 6.96 2.42 46.40
N ARG A 267 5.64 2.25 46.37
CA ARG A 267 4.74 2.72 47.45
C ARG A 267 5.04 2.13 48.83
N ARG A 268 5.67 0.94 48.92
CA ARG A 268 5.91 0.24 50.20
C ARG A 268 7.19 0.69 50.91
N ASP A 269 8.27 0.86 50.17
CA ASP A 269 9.63 1.05 50.68
C ASP A 269 10.23 2.42 50.34
N ARG A 270 9.49 3.27 49.59
CA ARG A 270 9.92 4.59 49.09
C ARG A 270 11.27 4.62 48.36
N SER A 271 11.86 3.46 48.10
CA SER A 271 13.11 3.32 47.37
C SER A 271 12.91 3.65 45.88
N MET A 272 13.90 4.33 45.30
CA MET A 272 13.97 4.48 43.84
C MET A 272 14.42 3.14 43.26
N ALA A 273 13.54 2.50 42.51
CA ALA A 273 13.92 1.34 41.71
C ALA A 273 14.88 1.79 40.58
N PRO A 274 15.84 0.94 40.16
CA PRO A 274 16.82 1.32 39.15
C PRO A 274 16.16 1.73 37.83
N THR A 275 16.76 2.74 37.19
CA THR A 275 16.44 3.20 35.84
C THR A 275 16.50 2.03 34.86
N ARG A 276 15.53 2.00 33.94
CA ARG A 276 15.42 0.96 32.93
C ARG A 276 15.45 1.62 31.56
N ILE A 277 16.31 1.10 30.70
CA ILE A 277 16.31 1.44 29.28
C ILE A 277 15.16 0.66 28.63
N VAL A 278 14.21 1.36 28.02
CA VAL A 278 13.11 0.78 27.26
C VAL A 278 13.31 1.10 25.79
N ARG A 279 13.52 0.05 24.99
CA ARG A 279 13.54 0.17 23.53
C ARG A 279 12.13 0.09 22.96
N THR A 280 11.70 1.13 22.25
CA THR A 280 10.40 1.14 21.57
C THR A 280 10.44 0.21 20.37
N GLN A 281 9.63 -0.86 20.36
CA GLN A 281 9.57 -1.84 19.28
C GLN A 281 8.21 -1.81 18.57
N LYS A 282 8.20 -2.20 17.29
CA LYS A 282 6.93 -2.41 16.57
C LYS A 282 6.14 -3.55 17.24
N PRO A 283 4.83 -3.39 17.45
CA PRO A 283 4.00 -4.45 18.02
C PRO A 283 3.97 -5.64 17.06
N SER A 284 4.11 -6.85 17.59
CA SER A 284 3.91 -8.06 16.80
C SER A 284 2.41 -8.31 16.60
N VAL A 285 2.06 -8.85 15.44
CA VAL A 285 0.67 -9.17 15.11
C VAL A 285 0.43 -10.65 15.40
N VAL A 286 -0.56 -10.96 16.23
CA VAL A 286 -0.95 -12.33 16.55
C VAL A 286 -2.32 -12.61 15.95
N ARG A 287 -2.46 -13.75 15.28
CA ARG A 287 -3.74 -14.25 14.80
C ARG A 287 -4.50 -14.83 16.00
N LEU A 288 -5.65 -14.27 16.33
CA LEU A 288 -6.52 -14.77 17.40
C LEU A 288 -7.47 -15.86 16.88
N ALA A 289 -8.02 -15.69 15.68
CA ALA A 289 -8.94 -16.62 15.03
C ALA A 289 -8.86 -16.48 13.50
N LYS A 290 -9.68 -17.24 12.74
CA LYS A 290 -9.74 -17.14 11.26
C LYS A 290 -10.01 -15.69 10.82
N GLY A 291 -8.95 -15.00 10.41
CA GLY A 291 -9.00 -13.64 9.87
C GLY A 291 -8.94 -12.51 10.91
N VAL A 292 -8.96 -12.80 12.21
CA VAL A 292 -8.92 -11.79 13.28
C VAL A 292 -7.50 -11.71 13.83
N PHE A 293 -6.92 -10.50 13.78
CA PHE A 293 -5.58 -10.22 14.27
C PHE A 293 -5.62 -9.20 15.42
N ALA A 294 -4.76 -9.39 16.41
CA ALA A 294 -4.56 -8.46 17.51
C ALA A 294 -3.09 -8.05 17.63
N LYS A 295 -2.87 -6.88 18.23
CA LYS A 295 -1.55 -6.41 18.62
C LYS A 295 -1.11 -7.16 19.86
N ARG A 296 0.07 -7.77 19.82
CA ARG A 296 0.82 -8.14 21.01
C ARG A 296 1.83 -7.04 21.25
N ASN A 297 1.61 -6.27 22.33
CA ASN A 297 2.59 -5.30 22.78
C ASN A 297 3.86 -6.08 23.15
N VAL A 298 4.93 -5.89 22.38
CA VAL A 298 6.23 -6.42 22.77
C VAL A 298 6.64 -5.59 23.99
N ARG A 299 6.59 -6.19 25.19
CA ARG A 299 7.16 -5.55 26.38
C ARG A 299 8.64 -5.36 26.06
N GLY A 300 9.08 -4.12 25.85
CA GLY A 300 10.47 -3.81 25.54
C GLY A 300 11.38 -4.51 26.55
N VAL A 301 12.46 -5.13 26.10
CA VAL A 301 13.38 -5.87 26.99
C VAL A 301 13.93 -4.90 28.03
N ALA A 302 13.75 -5.20 29.32
CA ALA A 302 14.39 -4.45 30.39
C ALA A 302 15.85 -4.82 30.41
N ARG A 303 16.75 -3.84 30.43
CA ARG A 303 18.04 -4.05 31.05
C ARG A 303 18.20 -3.02 32.17
N PRO A 304 18.76 -3.40 33.33
CA PRO A 304 19.16 -2.44 34.33
C PRO A 304 20.15 -1.46 33.69
N SER A 305 20.04 -0.16 33.96
CA SER A 305 21.14 0.77 33.70
C SER A 305 22.35 0.32 34.53
N SER A 306 23.50 0.18 33.88
CA SER A 306 24.78 -0.06 34.54
C SER A 306 25.15 1.05 35.51
#